data_AF-B0JKB1-F1
#
_entry.id   AF-B0JKB1-F1
#
_cell.length_a   1.000
_cell.length_b   1.000
_cell.length_c   1.000
_cell.angle_alpha   90.00
_cell.angle_beta   90.00
_cell.angle_gamma   90.00
#
_symmetry.space_group_name_H-M   'P 1'
#
loop_
_entity.id
_entity.type
_entity.pdbx_description
1 polymer ?
#
loop_
_entity_poly.entity_id
_entity_poly.type
_entity_poly.pdbx_seq_one_letter_code
_entity_poly.pdbx_strand_id
1 'polypeptide(L)'
;MYVDLGAKKLILAERLEQKIAVEVKSFLGESELQACRDAIGQFAIYRAVLRRSYPDYKLYLAIRDVIYNSFFEEPIGQILIEDENLKFIVFDAEKEVISQWKN
;
A
#
# COMPACT_ATOMS: atom_id res chain seq x y z
N MET A 1 -2.56 6.98 22.95
CA MET A 1 -1.93 7.91 22.00
C MET A 1 -2.36 7.48 20.61
N TYR A 2 -3.29 8.22 19.98
CA TYR A 2 -3.63 7.96 18.58
C TYR A 2 -2.46 8.46 17.74
N VAL A 3 -1.90 7.58 16.91
CA VAL A 3 -0.80 7.90 16.00
C VAL A 3 -1.22 9.10 15.17
N ASP A 4 -0.46 10.19 15.25
CA ASP A 4 -0.57 11.27 14.28
C ASP A 4 -0.12 10.70 12.93
N LEU A 5 -1.11 10.37 12.09
CA LEU A 5 -0.88 9.89 10.74
C LEU A 5 -0.18 10.95 9.87
N GLY A 6 -0.05 12.21 10.34
CA GLY A 6 0.65 13.28 9.68
C GLY A 6 2.18 13.18 9.69
N ALA A 7 2.78 12.35 10.56
CA ALA A 7 4.24 12.23 10.64
C ALA A 7 4.87 11.39 9.51
N LYS A 8 4.05 10.67 8.72
CA LYS A 8 4.46 9.87 7.55
C LYS A 8 3.42 10.06 6.44
N LYS A 9 3.85 10.17 5.17
CA LYS A 9 3.02 10.63 4.03
C LYS A 9 1.96 9.60 3.58
N LEU A 10 0.95 9.37 4.41
CA LEU A 10 -0.29 8.69 3.99
C LEU A 10 -1.16 9.69 3.23
N ILE A 11 -1.48 9.39 1.97
CA ILE A 11 -2.29 10.26 1.12
C ILE A 11 -3.76 9.89 1.30
N LEU A 12 -4.60 10.84 1.70
CA LEU A 12 -6.05 10.67 1.71
C LEU A 12 -6.63 11.25 0.42
N ALA A 13 -7.42 10.46 -0.30
CA ALA A 13 -8.06 10.87 -1.53
C ALA A 13 -9.53 10.43 -1.56
N GLU A 14 -10.37 11.27 -2.14
CA GLU A 14 -11.81 11.01 -2.29
C GLU A 14 -12.24 11.29 -3.74
N ARG A 15 -13.05 10.38 -4.31
CA ARG A 15 -13.70 10.57 -5.60
C ARG A 15 -15.10 9.96 -5.55
N LEU A 16 -16.12 10.79 -5.72
CA LEU A 16 -17.52 10.40 -5.50
C LEU A 16 -17.68 9.78 -4.11
N GLU A 17 -18.20 8.56 -4.02
CA GLU A 17 -18.40 7.82 -2.77
C GLU A 17 -17.21 6.95 -2.37
N GLN A 18 -16.11 6.95 -3.13
CA GLN A 18 -14.91 6.18 -2.79
C GLN A 18 -13.91 7.04 -2.03
N LYS A 19 -13.52 6.56 -0.85
CA LYS A 19 -12.49 7.16 0.00
C LYS A 19 -11.34 6.18 0.18
N ILE A 20 -10.13 6.63 -0.12
CA ILE A 20 -8.93 5.80 -0.04
C ILE A 20 -7.83 6.51 0.75
N ALA A 21 -7.09 5.71 1.49
CA ALA A 21 -5.82 6.08 2.06
C ALA A 21 -4.74 5.34 1.27
N VAL A 22 -3.68 6.03 0.86
CA VAL A 22 -2.63 5.48 0.00
C VAL A 22 -1.28 5.69 0.66
N GLU A 23 -0.60 4.59 0.94
CA GLU A 23 0.80 4.61 1.38
C GLU A 23 1.70 4.28 0.19
N VAL A 24 2.60 5.19 -0.16
CA VAL A 24 3.50 5.02 -1.32
C VAL A 24 4.80 4.34 -0.87
N LYS A 25 5.17 3.24 -1.54
CA LYS A 25 6.41 2.50 -1.29
C LYS A 25 7.26 2.39 -2.54
N SER A 26 8.52 2.76 -2.39
CA SER A 26 9.48 2.79 -3.50
C SER A 26 10.26 1.48 -3.67
N PHE A 27 10.40 0.66 -2.62
CA PHE A 27 11.17 -0.59 -2.61
C PHE A 27 12.63 -0.45 -3.11
N LEU A 28 13.23 0.75 -3.00
CA LEU A 28 14.58 1.08 -3.49
C LEU A 28 15.73 0.60 -2.57
N GLY A 29 15.49 -0.43 -1.75
CA GLY A 29 16.48 -0.96 -0.80
C GLY A 29 17.26 -2.15 -1.35
N GLU A 30 18.25 -2.63 -0.59
CA GLU A 30 19.05 -3.80 -0.97
C GLU A 30 18.24 -5.11 -0.98
N SER A 31 17.07 -5.15 -0.34
CA SER A 31 16.23 -6.34 -0.25
C SER A 31 14.74 -6.01 -0.33
N GLU A 32 14.07 -6.52 -1.36
CA GLU A 32 12.62 -6.43 -1.53
C GLU A 32 11.87 -7.09 -0.36
N LEU A 33 12.37 -8.20 0.17
CA LEU A 33 11.76 -8.89 1.30
C LEU A 33 11.82 -8.05 2.59
N GLN A 34 12.94 -7.38 2.86
CA GLN A 34 13.03 -6.46 4.01
C GLN A 34 12.09 -5.27 3.83
N ALA A 35 12.09 -4.66 2.64
CA ALA A 35 11.16 -3.57 2.33
C ALA A 35 9.68 -4.01 2.47
N CYS A 36 9.38 -5.25 2.09
CA CYS A 36 8.05 -5.83 2.24
C CYS A 36 7.67 -6.01 3.72
N ARG A 37 8.57 -6.55 4.56
CA ARG A 37 8.35 -6.63 6.02
C ARG A 37 8.00 -5.26 6.62
N ASP A 38 8.75 -4.24 6.24
CA ASP A 38 8.52 -2.87 6.73
C ASP A 38 7.20 -2.29 6.20
N ALA A 39 6.85 -2.58 4.94
CA ALA A 39 5.59 -2.17 4.34
C ALA A 39 4.39 -2.85 5.02
N ILE A 40 4.44 -4.16 5.27
CA ILE A 40 3.39 -4.91 5.97
C ILE A 40 3.21 -4.39 7.39
N GLY A 41 4.31 -4.17 8.13
CA GLY A 41 4.25 -3.62 9.48
C GLY A 41 3.54 -2.26 9.53
N GLN A 42 3.89 -1.36 8.60
CA GLN A 42 3.24 -0.05 8.50
C GLN A 42 1.78 -0.15 8.04
N PHE A 43 1.50 -1.00 7.06
CA PHE A 43 0.14 -1.26 6.58
C PHE A 43 -0.77 -1.74 7.71
N ALA A 44 -0.31 -2.69 8.54
CA ALA A 44 -1.05 -3.19 9.68
C ALA A 44 -1.37 -2.09 10.70
N ILE A 45 -0.40 -1.23 11.02
CA ILE A 45 -0.58 -0.10 11.94
C ILE A 45 -1.62 0.88 11.39
N TYR A 46 -1.47 1.32 10.13
CA TYR A 46 -2.42 2.28 9.55
C TYR A 46 -3.80 1.70 9.38
N ARG A 47 -3.92 0.44 8.96
CA ARG A 47 -5.21 -0.27 8.87
C ARG A 47 -5.91 -0.30 10.23
N ALA A 48 -5.17 -0.52 11.32
CA ALA A 48 -5.74 -0.51 12.68
C ALA A 48 -6.23 0.88 13.11
N VAL A 49 -5.53 1.95 12.74
CA VAL A 49 -5.91 3.34 13.05
C VAL A 49 -7.10 3.80 12.19
N LEU A 50 -7.05 3.55 10.88
CA LEU A 50 -8.11 3.91 9.92
C LEU A 50 -9.43 3.26 10.29
N ARG A 51 -9.44 1.96 10.63
CA ARG A 51 -10.66 1.27 11.07
C ARG A 51 -11.37 1.92 12.26
N ARG A 52 -10.66 2.69 13.10
CA ARG A 52 -11.21 3.37 14.28
C ARG A 52 -11.55 4.83 14.04
N SER A 53 -10.79 5.50 13.20
CA SER A 53 -10.83 6.97 13.06
C SER A 53 -11.41 7.43 11.72
N TYR A 54 -11.27 6.61 10.68
CA TYR A 54 -11.68 6.86 9.31
C TYR A 54 -12.22 5.57 8.67
N PRO A 55 -13.32 4.97 9.20
CA PRO A 55 -13.76 3.64 8.81
C PRO A 55 -14.17 3.52 7.33
N ASP A 56 -14.55 4.62 6.70
CA ASP A 56 -14.93 4.68 5.28
C ASP A 56 -13.73 4.66 4.32
N TYR A 57 -12.51 4.84 4.85
CA TYR A 57 -11.29 4.85 4.05
C TYR A 57 -10.72 3.45 3.86
N LYS A 58 -10.54 3.05 2.61
CA LYS A 58 -9.82 1.82 2.24
C LYS A 58 -8.33 2.10 2.08
N LEU A 59 -7.48 1.33 2.77
CA LEU A 59 -6.03 1.48 2.67
C LEU A 59 -5.48 0.71 1.45
N TYR A 60 -4.67 1.38 0.64
CA TYR A 60 -3.93 0.83 -0.50
C TYR A 60 -2.42 1.08 -0.33
N LEU A 61 -1.62 0.14 -0.80
CA LEU A 61 -0.19 0.30 -1.04
C LEU A 61 0.02 0.73 -2.49
N ALA A 62 0.61 1.90 -2.71
CA ALA A 62 1.03 2.32 -4.04
C ALA A 62 2.47 1.88 -4.30
N ILE A 63 2.67 1.05 -5.32
CA ILE A 63 3.99 0.53 -5.71
C ILE A 63 4.19 0.61 -7.22
N ARG A 64 5.46 0.62 -7.64
CA ARG A 64 5.82 0.58 -9.05
C ARG A 64 5.45 -0.76 -9.66
N ASP A 65 5.04 -0.74 -10.93
CA ASP A 65 4.77 -1.94 -11.73
C ASP A 65 5.91 -2.95 -11.73
N VAL A 66 7.15 -2.50 -11.86
CA VAL A 66 8.33 -3.36 -11.81
C VAL A 66 8.41 -4.18 -10.52
N ILE A 67 8.04 -3.60 -9.38
CA ILE A 67 8.06 -4.28 -8.07
C ILE A 67 6.88 -5.24 -7.93
N TYR A 68 5.71 -4.84 -8.44
CA TYR A 68 4.55 -5.72 -8.43
C TYR A 68 4.87 -7.01 -9.21
N ASN A 69 5.44 -6.86 -10.40
CA ASN A 69 5.75 -7.99 -11.28
C ASN A 69 6.95 -8.82 -10.79
N SER A 70 7.99 -8.19 -10.20
CA SER A 70 9.19 -8.92 -9.76
C SER A 70 9.01 -9.67 -8.43
N PHE A 71 8.19 -9.14 -7.52
CA PHE A 71 8.08 -9.66 -6.15
C PHE A 71 6.67 -10.15 -5.82
N PHE A 72 5.65 -9.38 -6.18
CA PHE A 72 4.29 -9.68 -5.76
C PHE A 72 3.62 -10.73 -6.65
N GLU A 73 4.07 -10.95 -7.89
CA GLU A 73 3.63 -12.08 -8.73
C GLU A 73 4.31 -13.41 -8.38
N GLU A 74 5.41 -13.38 -7.63
CA GLU A 74 6.08 -14.60 -7.13
C GLU A 74 5.24 -15.30 -6.04
N PRO A 75 5.43 -16.61 -5.81
CA PRO A 75 4.62 -17.37 -4.85
C PRO A 75 4.56 -16.76 -3.45
N ILE A 76 5.69 -16.27 -2.94
CA ILE A 76 5.72 -15.62 -1.62
C ILE A 76 4.93 -14.31 -1.61
N GLY A 77 4.97 -13.55 -2.71
CA GLY A 77 4.19 -12.35 -2.90
C GLY A 77 2.70 -12.66 -2.84
N GLN A 78 2.24 -13.62 -3.65
CA GLN A 78 0.83 -14.02 -3.70
C GLN A 78 0.29 -14.47 -2.34
N ILE A 79 1.06 -15.29 -1.59
CA ILE A 79 0.69 -15.69 -0.22
C ILE A 79 0.46 -14.47 0.67
N LEU A 80 1.36 -13.48 0.64
CA LEU A 80 1.24 -12.27 1.45
C LEU A 80 0.07 -11.40 1.01
N ILE A 81 -0.24 -11.32 -0.28
CA ILE A 81 -1.41 -10.59 -0.78
C ILE A 81 -2.69 -11.16 -0.18
N GLU A 82 -2.83 -12.49 -0.22
CA GLU A 82 -4.01 -13.20 0.26
C GLU A 82 -4.14 -13.11 1.80
N ASP A 83 -3.10 -13.50 2.53
CA ASP A 83 -3.13 -13.59 3.99
C ASP A 83 -3.29 -12.22 4.66
N GLU A 84 -2.61 -11.19 4.14
CA GLU A 84 -2.69 -9.84 4.69
C GLU A 84 -3.78 -8.99 4.03
N ASN A 85 -4.52 -9.52 3.06
CA ASN A 85 -5.55 -8.79 2.30
C ASN A 85 -5.02 -7.43 1.81
N LEU A 86 -3.85 -7.49 1.16
CA LEU A 86 -3.15 -6.31 0.65
C LEU A 86 -3.85 -5.81 -0.60
N LYS A 87 -4.03 -4.48 -0.65
CA LYS A 87 -4.61 -3.80 -1.81
C LYS A 87 -3.57 -2.92 -2.44
N PHE A 88 -3.50 -2.92 -3.76
CA PHE A 88 -2.47 -2.21 -4.49
C PHE A 88 -3.02 -1.18 -5.46
N ILE A 89 -2.29 -0.08 -5.54
CA ILE A 89 -2.27 0.82 -6.69
C ILE A 89 -0.93 0.59 -7.37
N VAL A 90 -0.97 -0.05 -8.53
CA VAL A 90 0.23 -0.28 -9.33
C VAL A 90 0.37 0.87 -10.31
N PHE A 91 1.54 1.50 -10.38
CA PHE A 91 1.77 2.65 -11.25
C PHE A 91 3.08 2.52 -12.04
N ASP A 92 3.07 3.11 -13.24
CA ASP A 92 4.27 3.32 -14.05
C ASP A 92 4.91 4.63 -13.59
N ALA A 93 6.13 4.56 -13.05
CA ALA A 93 6.82 5.72 -12.49
C ALA A 93 7.36 6.68 -13.56
N GLU A 94 7.61 6.21 -14.78
CA GLU A 94 8.14 7.03 -15.87
C GLU A 94 7.02 7.81 -16.57
N LYS A 95 5.86 7.16 -16.75
CA LYS A 95 4.68 7.81 -17.34
C LYS A 95 3.82 8.55 -16.32
N GLU A 96 4.09 8.36 -15.03
CA GLU A 96 3.31 8.90 -13.90
C GLU A 96 1.80 8.55 -13.97
N VAL A 97 1.49 7.32 -14.40
CA VAL A 97 0.11 6.84 -14.53
C VAL A 97 -0.14 5.60 -13.67
N ILE A 98 -1.35 5.52 -13.12
CA ILE A 98 -1.83 4.29 -12.48
C ILE A 98 -2.12 3.27 -13.57
N SER A 99 -1.41 2.15 -13.54
CA SER A 99 -1.58 1.07 -14.51
C SER A 99 -2.66 0.08 -14.07
N GLN A 100 -2.74 -0.25 -12.77
CA GLN A 100 -3.70 -1.22 -12.25
C GLN A 100 -4.13 -0.92 -10.81
N TRP A 101 -5.34 -1.36 -10.46
CA TRP A 101 -5.85 -1.44 -9.10
C TRP A 101 -6.06 -2.92 -8.75
N LYS A 102 -5.54 -3.38 -7.60
CA LYS A 102 -5.72 -4.75 -7.10
C LYS A 102 -6.37 -4.69 -5.72
N ASN A 103 -7.44 -5.47 -5.53
CA ASN A 103 -8.32 -5.41 -4.36
C ASN A 103 -8.26 -6.67 -3.52
#